data_AF-A0A1B1CP49-F1
#
_entry.id   AF-A0A1B1CP49-F1
#
_cell.length_a   1.000
_cell.length_b   1.000
_cell.length_c   1.000
_cell.angle_alpha   90.00
_cell.angle_beta   90.00
_cell.angle_gamma   90.00
#
_symmetry.space_group_name_H-M   'P 1'
#
loop_
_entity.id
_entity.type
_entity.pdbx_description
1 polymer ?
#
loop_
_entity_poly.entity_id
_entity_poly.type
_entity_poly.pdbx_seq_one_letter_code
_entity_poly.pdbx_strand_id
1 'polypeptide(L)'
;MVLAALRRDYSKLGPRIRELQHEVTCECAGVTLRLHFPAFRQGKTTVQELVELAWLHLTPFALTRKEIDAVRALQSTLPFDDFLIKTTQLNDAAAKLFIKAHKATNRNGEAGELLLYLLTEWILGAPQFIAKMTLKTNSQMPVHGADGVHVRYCPETARLFLYWGESKMYGDVGAAITAAATSIAKSLQPNELDHELQLVQRNIDFTGLGADGKAALLRYLDV
;
A
#
# COMPACT_ATOMS: atom_id res chain seq x y z
N MET A 1 21.83 4.46 2.54
CA MET A 1 20.57 3.91 3.09
C MET A 1 19.34 4.53 2.39
N VAL A 2 19.24 4.40 1.05
CA VAL A 2 18.31 5.21 0.23
C VAL A 2 16.85 4.78 0.35
N LEU A 3 16.56 3.50 0.58
CA LEU A 3 15.18 3.04 0.81
C LEU A 3 14.66 3.35 2.22
N ALA A 4 15.53 3.56 3.20
CA ALA A 4 15.10 4.04 4.50
C ALA A 4 14.56 5.47 4.43
N ALA A 5 15.01 6.28 3.46
CA ALA A 5 14.43 7.60 3.18
C ALA A 5 13.00 7.51 2.60
N LEU A 6 12.59 6.34 2.09
CA LEU A 6 11.22 6.10 1.62
C LEU A 6 10.27 5.66 2.74
N ARG A 7 10.81 5.32 3.93
CA ARG A 7 10.06 4.80 5.06
C ARG A 7 9.37 5.96 5.77
N ARG A 8 8.03 5.93 5.81
CA ARG A 8 7.26 6.89 6.58
C ARG A 8 7.27 6.53 8.06
N ASP A 9 7.08 7.53 8.91
CA ASP A 9 6.86 7.29 10.34
C ASP A 9 5.43 6.78 10.57
N TYR A 10 5.35 5.53 10.99
CA TYR A 10 4.11 4.83 11.32
C TYR A 10 3.94 4.63 12.82
N SER A 11 4.72 5.32 13.66
CA SER A 11 4.63 5.26 15.12
C SER A 11 3.20 5.46 15.64
N LYS A 12 2.40 6.28 14.94
CA LYS A 12 0.99 6.55 15.25
C LYS A 12 0.05 5.34 15.07
N LEU A 13 0.43 4.34 14.26
CA LEU A 13 -0.33 3.08 14.10
C LEU A 13 -0.15 2.14 15.29
N GLY A 14 1.02 2.16 15.95
CA GLY A 14 1.34 1.26 17.06
C GLY A 14 0.31 1.24 18.19
N PRO A 15 -0.18 2.40 18.68
CA PRO A 15 -1.24 2.43 19.68
C PRO A 15 -2.58 1.87 19.19
N ARG A 16 -2.84 1.88 17.89
CA ARG A 16 -4.14 1.58 17.26
C ARG A 16 -4.30 0.16 16.78
N ILE A 17 -3.19 -0.55 16.55
CA ILE A 17 -3.18 -1.93 16.10
C ILE A 17 -2.52 -2.80 17.17
N ARG A 18 -3.04 -4.00 17.34
CA ARG A 18 -2.44 -5.07 18.14
C ARG A 18 -2.07 -6.20 17.20
N GLU A 19 -1.04 -6.94 17.59
CA GLU A 19 -0.56 -8.09 16.85
C GLU A 19 -0.74 -9.33 17.71
N LEU A 20 -1.24 -10.40 17.11
CA LEU A 20 -1.14 -11.75 17.62
C LEU A 20 -0.29 -12.54 16.62
N GLN A 21 0.85 -13.04 17.09
CA GLN A 21 1.70 -13.93 16.32
C GLN A 21 1.31 -15.38 16.59
N HIS A 22 1.15 -16.14 15.52
CA HIS A 22 0.95 -17.57 15.59
C HIS A 22 1.73 -18.23 14.47
N GLU A 23 2.66 -19.11 14.83
CA GLU A 23 3.41 -19.89 13.85
C GLU A 23 2.55 -21.06 13.40
N VAL A 24 2.16 -21.04 12.13
CA VAL A 24 1.43 -22.15 11.51
C VAL A 24 2.46 -23.13 10.98
N THR A 25 2.45 -24.36 11.50
CA THR A 25 3.17 -25.47 10.87
C THR A 25 2.26 -26.06 9.79
N CYS A 26 2.66 -25.92 8.53
CA CYS A 26 1.99 -26.58 7.40
C CYS A 26 3.02 -27.32 6.55
N GLU A 27 2.55 -28.15 5.62
CA GLU A 27 3.42 -28.89 4.69
C GLU A 27 4.28 -27.96 3.83
N CYS A 28 3.87 -26.70 3.67
CA CYS A 28 4.59 -25.67 2.93
C CYS A 28 5.59 -24.93 3.82
N ALA A 29 6.88 -24.98 3.47
CA ALA A 29 7.88 -24.12 4.09
C ALA A 29 7.66 -22.64 3.69
N GLY A 30 7.94 -21.71 4.62
CA GLY A 30 7.99 -20.27 4.31
C GLY A 30 6.68 -19.49 4.43
N VAL A 31 5.62 -20.07 4.99
CA VAL A 31 4.39 -19.34 5.33
C VAL A 31 4.52 -18.70 6.71
N THR A 32 4.23 -17.40 6.82
CA THR A 32 4.19 -16.69 8.11
C THR A 32 2.82 -16.05 8.27
N LEU A 33 2.10 -16.38 9.35
CA LEU A 33 0.82 -15.77 9.69
C LEU A 33 1.03 -14.71 10.77
N ARG A 34 0.55 -13.49 10.52
CA ARG A 34 0.52 -12.41 11.52
C ARG A 34 -0.87 -11.80 11.55
N LEU A 35 -1.56 -11.94 12.67
CA LEU A 35 -2.88 -11.37 12.85
C LEU A 35 -2.76 -9.96 13.42
N HIS A 36 -3.23 -8.98 12.67
CA HIS A 36 -3.30 -7.60 13.10
C HIS A 36 -4.75 -7.20 13.30
N PHE A 37 -5.08 -6.59 14.43
CA PHE A 37 -6.44 -6.21 14.78
C PHE A 37 -6.50 -4.86 15.51
N PRO A 38 -7.64 -4.14 15.46
CA PRO A 38 -7.79 -2.88 16.17
C PRO A 38 -7.56 -3.03 17.68
N ALA A 39 -6.96 -2.02 18.28
CA ALA A 39 -6.78 -1.97 19.72
C ALA A 39 -8.14 -1.94 20.46
N PHE A 40 -8.09 -2.23 21.75
CA PHE A 40 -9.25 -2.17 22.63
C PHE A 40 -9.11 -1.04 23.64
N ARG A 41 -10.23 -0.40 23.96
CA ARG A 41 -10.37 0.57 25.06
C ARG A 41 -11.64 0.23 25.83
N GLN A 42 -11.51 -0.05 27.13
CA GLN A 42 -12.64 -0.41 28.01
C GLN A 42 -13.50 -1.55 27.44
N GLY A 43 -12.86 -2.61 26.92
CA GLY A 43 -13.55 -3.78 26.35
C GLY A 43 -14.17 -3.57 24.97
N LYS A 44 -14.03 -2.39 24.34
CA LYS A 44 -14.54 -2.10 23.00
C LYS A 44 -13.39 -1.90 22.01
N THR A 45 -13.57 -2.39 20.78
CA THR A 45 -12.61 -2.17 19.69
C THR A 45 -12.58 -0.70 19.25
N THR A 46 -11.40 -0.13 19.05
CA THR A 46 -11.18 1.25 18.60
C THR A 46 -11.11 1.34 17.08
N VAL A 47 -12.12 0.80 16.39
CA VAL A 47 -12.18 0.75 14.91
C VAL A 47 -12.26 2.16 14.34
N GLN A 48 -13.07 3.02 14.94
CA GLN A 48 -13.24 4.41 14.48
C GLN A 48 -11.91 5.16 14.46
N GLU A 49 -11.11 5.04 15.53
CA GLU A 49 -9.80 5.70 15.58
C GLU A 49 -8.80 5.10 14.58
N LEU A 50 -8.92 3.83 14.24
CA LEU A 50 -8.12 3.22 13.17
C LEU A 50 -8.53 3.78 11.80
N VAL A 51 -9.82 3.94 11.54
CA VAL A 51 -10.35 4.54 10.30
C VAL A 51 -9.90 5.98 10.15
N GLU A 52 -10.00 6.78 11.22
CA GLU A 52 -9.53 8.17 11.23
C GLU A 52 -8.03 8.26 10.92
N LEU A 53 -7.23 7.36 11.48
CA LEU A 53 -5.81 7.31 11.19
C LEU A 53 -5.53 6.87 9.75
N ALA A 54 -6.25 5.86 9.24
CA ALA A 54 -6.11 5.41 7.87
C ALA A 54 -6.45 6.53 6.88
N TRP A 55 -7.48 7.33 7.17
CA TRP A 55 -7.85 8.51 6.38
C TRP A 55 -6.72 9.52 6.26
N LEU A 56 -5.93 9.74 7.32
CA LEU A 56 -4.75 10.63 7.27
C LEU A 56 -3.65 10.14 6.32
N HIS A 57 -3.70 8.88 5.90
CA HIS A 57 -2.79 8.28 4.94
C HIS A 57 -3.41 8.09 3.54
N LEU A 58 -4.56 8.71 3.27
CA LEU A 58 -5.19 8.62 1.97
C LEU A 58 -4.33 9.23 0.85
N THR A 59 -3.79 10.42 1.09
CA THR A 59 -2.91 11.13 0.13
C THR A 59 -1.70 10.30 -0.30
N PRO A 60 -0.89 9.75 0.63
CA PRO A 60 0.24 8.92 0.27
C PRO A 60 -0.11 7.56 -0.38
N PHE A 61 -1.35 7.10 -0.24
CA PHE A 61 -1.87 5.89 -0.90
C PHE A 61 -2.37 6.17 -2.32
N ALA A 62 -3.07 7.29 -2.50
CA ALA A 62 -3.80 7.60 -3.72
C ALA A 62 -2.96 8.35 -4.77
N LEU A 63 -1.97 9.13 -4.35
CA LEU A 63 -1.17 9.99 -5.24
C LEU A 63 0.27 9.51 -5.36
N THR A 64 0.93 9.89 -6.46
CA THR A 64 2.34 9.59 -6.67
C THR A 64 3.23 10.39 -5.71
N ARG A 65 4.42 9.87 -5.44
CA ARG A 65 5.45 10.60 -4.68
C ARG A 65 5.81 11.92 -5.33
N LYS A 66 5.89 11.95 -6.66
CA LYS A 66 6.18 13.16 -7.44
C LYS A 66 5.18 14.28 -7.15
N GLU A 67 3.88 13.98 -7.12
CA GLU A 67 2.84 14.95 -6.79
C GLU A 67 2.95 15.45 -5.35
N ILE A 68 3.20 14.55 -4.40
CA ILE A 68 3.36 14.88 -2.98
C ILE A 68 4.61 15.73 -2.76
N ASP A 69 5.73 15.38 -3.39
CA ASP A 69 7.01 16.06 -3.23
C ASP A 69 7.01 17.43 -3.93
N ALA A 70 6.27 17.58 -5.03
CA ALA A 70 6.04 18.87 -5.67
C ALA A 70 5.36 19.85 -4.70
N VAL A 71 4.36 19.41 -3.92
CA VAL A 71 3.74 20.25 -2.89
C VAL A 71 4.68 20.46 -1.71
N ARG A 72 5.37 19.41 -1.24
CA ARG A 72 6.34 19.48 -0.13
C ARG A 72 7.44 20.51 -0.40
N ALA A 73 7.96 20.58 -1.63
CA ALA A 73 9.00 21.52 -2.03
C ALA A 73 8.58 22.99 -1.90
N LEU A 74 7.26 23.27 -1.94
CA LEU A 74 6.73 24.63 -1.78
C LEU A 74 6.76 25.11 -0.32
N GLN A 75 7.00 24.22 0.65
CA GLN A 75 6.98 24.56 2.08
C GLN A 75 7.99 25.67 2.44
N SER A 76 9.16 25.67 1.80
CA SER A 76 10.19 26.67 2.04
C SER A 76 10.01 27.96 1.25
N THR A 77 9.07 28.01 0.30
CA THR A 77 8.90 29.14 -0.63
C THR A 77 7.59 29.89 -0.45
N LEU A 78 6.55 29.23 0.07
CA LEU A 78 5.23 29.82 0.25
C LEU A 78 5.01 30.31 1.69
N PRO A 79 4.24 31.40 1.88
CA PRO A 79 3.62 31.70 3.17
C PRO A 79 2.82 30.51 3.70
N PHE A 80 2.70 30.42 5.03
CA PHE A 80 2.01 29.30 5.69
C PHE A 80 0.58 29.08 5.18
N ASP A 81 -0.20 30.17 5.01
CA ASP A 81 -1.59 30.08 4.57
C ASP A 81 -1.71 29.55 3.13
N ASP A 82 -0.82 29.97 2.22
CA ASP A 82 -0.78 29.48 0.85
C ASP A 82 -0.35 28.00 0.78
N PHE A 83 0.61 27.60 1.62
CA PHE A 83 1.02 26.21 1.76
C PHE A 83 -0.13 25.34 2.31
N LEU A 84 -0.90 25.85 3.27
CA LEU A 84 -2.09 25.17 3.80
C LEU A 84 -3.15 24.95 2.72
N ILE A 85 -3.36 25.93 1.83
CA ILE A 85 -4.26 25.78 0.68
C ILE A 85 -3.75 24.66 -0.25
N LYS A 86 -2.45 24.63 -0.57
CA LYS A 86 -1.86 23.59 -1.45
C LYS A 86 -1.97 22.19 -0.86
N THR A 87 -1.71 22.02 0.43
CA THR A 87 -1.85 20.72 1.11
C THR A 87 -3.31 20.27 1.19
N THR A 88 -4.25 21.19 1.37
CA THR A 88 -5.69 20.90 1.33
C THR A 88 -6.14 20.45 -0.06
N GLN A 89 -5.72 21.16 -1.11
CA GLN A 89 -6.00 20.77 -2.51
C GLN A 89 -5.46 19.38 -2.85
N LEU A 90 -4.28 19.03 -2.32
CA LEU A 90 -3.69 17.71 -2.49
C LEU A 90 -4.53 16.61 -1.82
N ASN A 91 -4.99 16.85 -0.58
CA ASN A 91 -5.88 15.93 0.12
C ASN A 91 -7.22 15.76 -0.60
N ASP A 92 -7.81 16.85 -1.12
CA ASP A 92 -9.05 16.80 -1.90
C ASP A 92 -8.87 16.00 -3.19
N ALA A 93 -7.72 16.14 -3.87
CA ALA A 93 -7.41 15.36 -5.06
C ALA A 93 -7.32 13.86 -4.74
N ALA A 94 -6.63 13.49 -3.65
CA ALA A 94 -6.56 12.11 -3.18
C ALA A 94 -7.95 11.55 -2.83
N ALA A 95 -8.76 12.31 -2.11
CA ALA A 95 -10.11 11.91 -1.72
C ALA A 95 -11.06 11.72 -2.91
N LYS A 96 -10.86 12.44 -4.01
CA LYS A 96 -11.63 12.27 -5.26
C LYS A 96 -11.30 10.99 -6.01
N LEU A 97 -10.07 10.48 -5.88
CA LEU A 97 -9.66 9.21 -6.50
C LEU A 97 -10.28 8.02 -5.78
N PHE A 98 -10.46 8.14 -4.47
CA PHE A 98 -11.13 7.14 -3.65
C PHE A 98 -12.62 7.08 -4.00
N ILE A 99 -13.10 5.92 -4.44
CA ILE A 99 -14.51 5.68 -4.71
C ILE A 99 -15.29 5.91 -3.43
N LYS A 100 -16.25 6.84 -3.47
CA LYS A 100 -17.25 6.94 -2.42
C LYS A 100 -17.99 5.62 -2.34
N ALA A 101 -17.87 4.92 -1.21
CA ALA A 101 -18.53 3.65 -0.98
C ALA A 101 -20.02 3.75 -1.34
N HIS A 102 -20.42 3.07 -2.41
CA HIS A 102 -21.79 3.13 -2.90
C HIS A 102 -22.50 1.84 -2.51
N LYS A 103 -23.37 1.92 -1.49
CA LYS A 103 -24.12 0.78 -0.94
C LYS A 103 -24.79 -0.08 -2.01
N ALA A 104 -25.31 0.52 -3.08
CA ALA A 104 -25.99 -0.20 -4.15
C ALA A 104 -25.05 -1.02 -5.06
N THR A 105 -23.74 -0.72 -5.08
CA THR A 105 -22.76 -1.38 -5.97
C THR A 105 -21.77 -2.28 -5.23
N ASN A 106 -21.83 -2.32 -3.89
CA ASN A 106 -20.86 -3.02 -3.04
C ASN A 106 -19.39 -2.74 -3.42
N ARG A 107 -19.11 -1.51 -3.87
CA ARG A 107 -17.76 -1.02 -4.19
C ARG A 107 -17.12 -0.42 -2.96
N ASN A 108 -16.78 -1.28 -2.02
CA ASN A 108 -16.14 -0.95 -0.75
C ASN A 108 -14.70 -1.47 -0.68
N GLY A 109 -14.22 -2.24 -1.67
CA GLY A 109 -12.89 -2.88 -1.68
C GLY A 109 -11.71 -1.96 -1.37
N GLU A 110 -11.76 -0.69 -1.80
CA GLU A 110 -10.66 0.26 -1.64
C GLU A 110 -10.27 0.56 -0.18
N ALA A 111 -11.21 0.43 0.77
CA ALA A 111 -10.85 0.57 2.18
C ALA A 111 -9.96 -0.60 2.66
N GLY A 112 -10.12 -1.78 2.06
CA GLY A 112 -9.28 -2.95 2.28
C GLY A 112 -7.91 -2.75 1.66
N GLU A 113 -7.86 -2.18 0.45
CA GLU A 113 -6.61 -1.82 -0.23
C GLU A 113 -5.82 -0.78 0.56
N LEU A 114 -6.48 0.25 1.10
CA LEU A 114 -5.84 1.26 1.96
C LEU A 114 -5.27 0.64 3.24
N LEU A 115 -6.00 -0.27 3.87
CA LEU A 115 -5.51 -0.98 5.06
C LEU A 115 -4.33 -1.90 4.71
N LEU A 116 -4.42 -2.65 3.62
CA LEU A 116 -3.33 -3.49 3.11
C LEU A 116 -2.07 -2.67 2.83
N TYR A 117 -2.23 -1.53 2.17
CA TYR A 117 -1.17 -0.56 1.91
C TYR A 117 -0.48 -0.12 3.22
N LEU A 118 -1.27 0.28 4.22
CA LEU A 118 -0.75 0.74 5.51
C LEU A 118 0.03 -0.34 6.25
N LEU A 119 -0.56 -1.53 6.33
CA LEU A 119 0.06 -2.68 6.99
C LEU A 119 1.34 -3.10 6.26
N THR A 120 1.36 -3.07 4.93
CA THR A 120 2.53 -3.42 4.12
C THR A 120 3.67 -2.42 4.32
N GLU A 121 3.40 -1.11 4.25
CA GLU A 121 4.44 -0.10 4.51
C GLU A 121 4.93 -0.14 5.96
N TRP A 122 4.03 -0.31 6.93
CA TRP A 122 4.38 -0.27 8.35
C TRP A 122 5.12 -1.53 8.82
N ILE A 123 4.53 -2.71 8.59
CA ILE A 123 5.00 -3.99 9.15
C ILE A 123 6.14 -4.55 8.31
N LEU A 124 6.01 -4.51 6.98
CA LEU A 124 7.03 -5.07 6.09
C LEU A 124 8.11 -4.05 5.76
N GLY A 125 7.92 -2.76 6.07
CA GLY A 125 8.85 -1.70 5.69
C GLY A 125 9.00 -1.60 4.16
N ALA A 126 7.96 -2.00 3.43
CA ALA A 126 7.94 -2.05 1.98
C ALA A 126 7.13 -0.86 1.47
N PRO A 127 7.77 0.28 1.13
CA PRO A 127 7.07 1.42 0.56
C PRO A 127 6.27 1.06 -0.68
N GLN A 128 5.12 1.72 -0.86
CA GLN A 128 4.36 1.60 -2.11
C GLN A 128 5.21 2.13 -3.26
N PHE A 129 5.19 1.35 -4.34
CA PHE A 129 5.96 1.59 -5.54
C PHE A 129 5.11 2.20 -6.65
N ILE A 130 3.89 1.68 -6.83
CA ILE A 130 2.92 2.19 -7.80
C ILE A 130 1.64 2.57 -7.07
N ALA A 131 1.26 3.84 -7.17
CA ALA A 131 -0.04 4.32 -6.73
C ALA A 131 -1.10 3.92 -7.77
N LYS A 132 -1.64 2.69 -7.68
CA LYS A 132 -2.59 2.16 -8.69
C LYS A 132 -3.82 3.08 -8.92
N MET A 133 -4.18 3.88 -7.93
CA MET A 133 -5.25 4.87 -8.03
C MET A 133 -5.02 5.91 -9.15
N THR A 134 -3.77 6.25 -9.48
CA THR A 134 -3.45 7.15 -10.59
C THR A 134 -3.53 6.48 -11.96
N LEU A 135 -3.60 5.15 -12.01
CA LEU A 135 -3.74 4.37 -13.24
C LEU A 135 -5.21 4.18 -13.65
N LYS A 136 -6.16 4.63 -12.83
CA LYS A 136 -7.58 4.62 -13.19
C LYS A 136 -7.85 5.58 -14.35
N THR A 137 -8.23 5.03 -15.50
CA THR A 137 -8.77 5.82 -16.61
C THR A 137 -10.19 6.32 -16.33
N ASN A 138 -10.92 5.66 -15.43
CA ASN A 138 -12.24 6.06 -14.94
C ASN A 138 -12.32 5.84 -13.42
N SER A 139 -12.62 6.90 -12.65
CA SER A 139 -12.73 6.84 -11.19
C SER A 139 -13.82 5.89 -10.69
N GLN A 140 -14.77 5.49 -11.54
CA GLN A 140 -15.83 4.53 -11.21
C GLN A 140 -15.45 3.07 -11.47
N MET A 141 -14.27 2.77 -12.00
CA MET A 141 -13.83 1.40 -12.28
C MET A 141 -12.71 0.98 -11.32
N PRO A 142 -12.80 -0.20 -10.68
CA PRO A 142 -11.66 -0.80 -10.01
C PRO A 142 -10.52 -1.07 -11.00
N VAL A 143 -9.27 -0.92 -10.58
CA VAL A 143 -8.12 -1.38 -11.36
C VAL A 143 -8.01 -2.88 -11.15
N HIS A 144 -7.96 -3.67 -12.23
CA HIS A 144 -7.76 -5.11 -12.13
C HIS A 144 -6.27 -5.45 -11.97
N GLY A 145 -5.95 -6.36 -11.05
CA GLY A 145 -4.58 -6.76 -10.69
C GLY A 145 -4.36 -6.75 -9.17
N ALA A 146 -3.15 -7.02 -8.68
CA ALA A 146 -2.86 -7.04 -7.24
C ALA A 146 -3.21 -5.71 -6.55
N ASP A 147 -3.76 -5.74 -5.35
CA ASP A 147 -4.29 -4.55 -4.67
C ASP A 147 -3.20 -3.53 -4.26
N GLY A 148 -1.93 -3.92 -4.29
CA GLY A 148 -0.79 -3.03 -4.11
C GLY A 148 0.52 -3.67 -4.56
N VAL A 149 1.38 -2.88 -5.18
CA VAL A 149 2.78 -3.27 -5.48
C VAL A 149 3.71 -2.46 -4.60
N HIS A 150 4.39 -3.17 -3.69
CA HIS A 150 5.33 -2.58 -2.75
C HIS A 150 6.72 -3.16 -2.99
N VAL A 151 7.75 -2.37 -2.69
CA VAL A 151 9.13 -2.80 -2.88
C VAL A 151 9.96 -2.56 -1.64
N ARG A 152 10.88 -3.48 -1.34
CA ARG A 152 11.87 -3.32 -0.28
C ARG A 152 13.19 -3.90 -0.77
N TYR A 153 14.27 -3.15 -0.67
CA TYR A 153 15.59 -3.73 -0.92
C TYR A 153 16.31 -4.03 0.38
N CYS A 154 16.96 -5.19 0.39
CA CYS A 154 17.67 -5.78 1.50
C CYS A 154 19.17 -5.68 1.20
N PRO A 155 19.89 -4.75 1.84
CA PRO A 155 21.32 -4.59 1.64
C PRO A 155 22.11 -5.87 1.94
N GLU A 156 21.66 -6.64 2.94
CA GLU A 156 22.35 -7.85 3.41
C GLU A 156 22.39 -8.95 2.35
N THR A 157 21.35 -9.02 1.50
CA THR A 157 21.26 -10.00 0.41
C THR A 157 21.48 -9.37 -0.97
N ALA A 158 21.63 -8.04 -1.04
CA ALA A 158 21.60 -7.25 -2.26
C ALA A 158 20.39 -7.51 -3.18
N ARG A 159 19.25 -7.93 -2.60
CA ARG A 159 18.02 -8.27 -3.34
C ARG A 159 16.96 -7.21 -3.19
N LEU A 160 16.21 -7.01 -4.27
CA LEU A 160 14.95 -6.27 -4.25
C LEU A 160 13.80 -7.27 -4.08
N PHE A 161 12.97 -7.04 -3.06
CA PHE A 161 11.74 -7.78 -2.82
C PHE A 161 10.57 -7.00 -3.42
N LEU A 162 9.78 -7.68 -4.24
CA LEU A 162 8.48 -7.23 -4.71
C LEU A 162 7.40 -7.90 -3.86
N TYR A 163 6.44 -7.11 -3.40
CA TYR A 163 5.30 -7.59 -2.63
C TYR A 163 4.02 -7.29 -3.41
N TRP A 164 3.26 -8.35 -3.69
CA TRP A 164 1.90 -8.30 -4.20
C TRP A 164 0.95 -8.62 -3.05
N GLY A 165 0.08 -7.67 -2.72
CA GLY A 165 -0.91 -7.85 -1.69
C GLY A 165 -2.31 -8.08 -2.26
N GLU A 166 -3.15 -8.73 -1.48
CA GLU A 166 -4.57 -8.95 -1.77
C GLU A 166 -5.39 -8.63 -0.51
N SER A 167 -6.50 -7.92 -0.67
CA SER A 167 -7.41 -7.50 0.38
C SER A 167 -8.82 -8.02 0.14
N LYS A 168 -9.46 -8.55 1.19
CA LYS A 168 -10.85 -9.02 1.16
C LYS A 168 -11.57 -8.57 2.41
N MET A 169 -12.62 -7.76 2.24
CA MET A 169 -13.46 -7.27 3.35
C MET A 169 -14.81 -7.95 3.36
N TYR A 170 -14.88 -9.13 3.98
CA TYR A 170 -16.12 -9.89 4.12
C TYR A 170 -16.57 -9.89 5.59
N GLY A 171 -17.87 -10.13 5.83
CA GLY A 171 -18.38 -10.34 7.19
C GLY A 171 -17.90 -11.67 7.82
N ASP A 172 -17.44 -12.60 6.99
CA ASP A 172 -16.87 -13.88 7.40
C ASP A 172 -15.36 -13.90 7.12
N VAL A 173 -14.57 -14.14 8.16
CA VAL A 173 -13.10 -14.15 8.08
C VAL A 173 -12.55 -15.34 7.30
N GLY A 174 -13.19 -16.51 7.40
CA GLY A 174 -12.75 -17.71 6.68
C GLY A 174 -12.97 -17.56 5.18
N ALA A 175 -14.11 -17.00 4.79
CA ALA A 175 -14.41 -16.68 3.40
C ALA A 175 -13.47 -15.60 2.85
N ALA A 176 -13.14 -14.57 3.64
CA ALA A 176 -12.17 -13.54 3.26
C ALA A 176 -10.77 -14.14 3.00
N ILE A 177 -10.27 -14.97 3.93
CA ILE A 177 -8.97 -15.65 3.80
C ILE A 177 -8.95 -16.56 2.57
N THR A 178 -10.01 -17.36 2.38
CA THR A 178 -10.12 -18.27 1.23
C THR A 178 -10.11 -17.51 -0.09
N ALA A 179 -10.86 -16.42 -0.17
CA ALA A 179 -10.90 -15.57 -1.36
C ALA A 179 -9.55 -14.88 -1.63
N ALA A 180 -8.85 -14.43 -0.58
CA ALA A 180 -7.53 -13.82 -0.71
C ALA A 180 -6.49 -14.83 -1.20
N ALA A 181 -6.44 -16.02 -0.59
CA ALA A 181 -5.54 -17.10 -1.00
C ALA A 181 -5.79 -17.55 -2.44
N THR A 182 -7.06 -17.63 -2.85
CA THR A 182 -7.45 -17.96 -4.24
C THR A 182 -6.95 -16.90 -5.22
N SER A 183 -7.10 -15.62 -4.88
CA SER A 183 -6.61 -14.51 -5.72
C SER A 183 -5.09 -14.54 -5.84
N ILE A 184 -4.38 -14.71 -4.72
CA ILE A 184 -2.91 -14.82 -4.70
C ILE A 184 -2.44 -16.00 -5.57
N ALA A 185 -3.05 -17.18 -5.44
CA ALA A 185 -2.71 -18.34 -6.25
C ALA A 185 -2.94 -18.10 -7.76
N LYS A 186 -3.98 -17.33 -8.10
CA LYS A 186 -4.23 -16.91 -9.48
C LYS A 186 -3.16 -15.92 -9.97
N SER A 187 -2.78 -14.93 -9.16
CA SER A 187 -1.75 -13.95 -9.52
C SER A 187 -0.36 -14.56 -9.73
N LEU A 188 -0.11 -15.75 -9.16
CA LEU A 188 1.13 -16.50 -9.36
C LEU A 188 1.15 -17.30 -10.67
N GLN A 189 0.06 -17.34 -11.44
CA GLN A 189 0.07 -17.96 -12.77
C GLN A 189 0.96 -17.16 -13.72
N PRO A 190 1.73 -17.80 -14.63
CA PRO A 190 2.76 -17.12 -15.44
C PRO A 190 2.25 -15.86 -16.16
N ASN A 191 1.10 -15.95 -16.84
CA ASN A 191 0.54 -14.83 -17.59
C ASN A 191 0.14 -13.63 -16.70
N GLU A 192 -0.37 -13.91 -15.50
CA GLU A 192 -0.80 -12.87 -14.54
C GLU A 192 0.43 -12.21 -13.91
N LEU A 193 1.45 -13.01 -13.58
CA LEU A 193 2.72 -12.53 -13.05
C LEU A 193 3.46 -11.67 -14.08
N ASP A 194 3.51 -12.10 -15.34
CA ASP A 194 4.12 -11.33 -16.43
C ASP A 194 3.41 -9.99 -16.63
N HIS A 195 2.08 -9.96 -16.57
CA HIS A 195 1.31 -8.74 -16.65
C HIS A 195 1.63 -7.77 -15.49
N GLU A 196 1.70 -8.28 -14.25
CA GLU A 196 2.08 -7.46 -13.10
C GLU A 196 3.54 -6.95 -13.20
N LEU A 197 4.48 -7.79 -13.66
CA LEU A 197 5.86 -7.37 -13.90
C LEU A 197 5.97 -6.30 -14.99
N GLN A 198 5.19 -6.42 -16.07
CA GLN A 198 5.12 -5.39 -17.11
C GLN A 198 4.54 -4.08 -16.59
N LEU A 199 3.51 -4.14 -15.72
CA LEU A 199 2.98 -2.95 -15.06
C LEU A 199 4.03 -2.28 -14.19
N VAL A 200 4.83 -3.08 -13.46
CA VAL A 200 6.00 -2.57 -12.74
C VAL A 200 6.95 -1.89 -13.70
N GLN A 201 7.45 -2.60 -14.70
CA GLN A 201 8.41 -2.10 -15.70
C GLN A 201 8.00 -0.74 -16.30
N ARG A 202 6.75 -0.61 -16.71
CA ARG A 202 6.23 0.61 -17.37
C ARG A 202 6.12 1.81 -16.44
N ASN A 203 5.90 1.59 -15.14
CA ASN A 203 5.59 2.63 -14.17
C ASN A 203 6.74 2.86 -13.18
N ILE A 204 7.94 2.31 -13.42
CA ILE A 204 9.12 2.63 -12.63
C ILE A 204 9.47 4.10 -12.84
N ASP A 205 9.13 4.92 -11.85
CA ASP A 205 9.71 6.24 -11.66
C ASP A 205 10.88 6.10 -10.67
N PHE A 206 12.11 6.25 -11.18
CA PHE A 206 13.36 6.03 -10.44
C PHE A 206 13.69 7.12 -9.41
N THR A 207 12.77 8.05 -9.15
CA THR A 207 12.98 9.23 -8.28
C THR A 207 13.34 8.87 -6.84
N GLY A 208 12.96 7.67 -6.35
CA GLY A 208 13.25 7.21 -4.99
C GLY A 208 14.36 6.14 -4.82
N LEU A 209 14.96 5.65 -5.91
CA LEU A 209 15.97 4.59 -5.85
C LEU A 209 17.38 5.18 -5.95
N GLY A 210 18.27 4.84 -5.01
CA GLY A 210 19.69 5.17 -5.10
C GLY A 210 20.37 4.40 -6.25
N ALA A 211 21.60 4.77 -6.60
CA ALA A 211 22.33 4.14 -7.72
C ALA A 211 22.36 2.60 -7.62
N ASP A 212 22.59 2.05 -6.42
CA ASP A 212 22.62 0.60 -6.18
C ASP A 212 21.24 -0.05 -6.32
N GLY A 213 20.18 0.64 -5.88
CA GLY A 213 18.79 0.18 -6.01
C GLY A 213 18.31 0.21 -7.46
N LYS A 214 18.71 1.25 -8.22
CA LYS A 214 18.47 1.31 -9.67
C LYS A 214 19.21 0.18 -10.38
N ALA A 215 20.48 -0.05 -10.06
CA ALA A 215 21.28 -1.10 -10.68
C ALA A 215 20.75 -2.51 -10.35
N ALA A 216 20.31 -2.77 -9.12
CA ALA A 216 19.71 -4.05 -8.75
C ALA A 216 18.37 -4.29 -9.44
N LEU A 217 17.55 -3.25 -9.59
CA LEU A 217 16.28 -3.34 -10.31
C LEU A 217 16.50 -3.54 -11.82
N LEU A 218 17.40 -2.75 -12.45
CA LEU A 218 17.72 -2.90 -13.88
C LEU A 218 18.24 -4.32 -14.20
N ARG A 219 19.12 -4.89 -13.37
CA ARG A 219 19.60 -6.29 -13.52
C ARG A 219 18.49 -7.34 -13.45
N TYR A 220 17.37 -7.06 -12.80
CA TYR A 220 16.23 -7.98 -12.69
C TYR A 220 15.25 -7.82 -13.86
N LEU A 221 15.20 -6.64 -14.50
CA LEU A 221 14.30 -6.34 -15.61
C LEU A 221 14.89 -6.67 -16.99
N ASP A 222 16.22 -6.78 -17.09
CA ASP A 222 16.91 -7.33 -18.26
C ASP A 222 16.82 -8.87 -18.26
N VAL A 223 15.65 -9.39 -18.63
CA VAL A 223 15.49 -10.78 -19.08
C VAL A 223 15.88 -10.87 -20.55
#